data_AF-A0A7H4N5M9-F1
#
_entry.id   AF-A0A7H4N5M9-F1
#
_cell.length_a   1.000
_cell.length_b   1.000
_cell.length_c   1.000
_cell.angle_alpha   90.00
_cell.angle_beta   90.00
_cell.angle_gamma   90.00
#
_symmetry.space_group_name_H-M   'P 1'
#
loop_
_entity.id
_entity.type
_entity.pdbx_description
1 polymer ?
#
loop_
_entity_poly.entity_id
_entity_poly.type
_entity_poly.pdbx_seq_one_letter_code
_entity_poly.pdbx_strand_id
1 'polypeptide(L)'
;MLETSLRAAGSAPDDVDTVLLTHAHPDHIGGLLDANGAPRYRHARLYLHPLEAEYWQDDAMLNRANARGQRNFTLARRALDAYSRSLGFSG
;
A
#
# COMPACT_ATOMS: atom_id res chain seq x y z
N MET A 1 -0.75 -16.51 0.27
CA MET A 1 -0.48 -15.10 -0.04
C MET A 1 -1.48 -14.64 -1.10
N LEU A 2 -1.93 -13.38 -1.07
CA LEU A 2 -2.99 -12.87 -1.95
C LEU A 2 -2.70 -13.14 -3.44
N GLU A 3 -1.47 -12.93 -3.90
CA GLU A 3 -1.06 -13.24 -5.27
C GLU A 3 -1.31 -14.70 -5.67
N THR A 4 -0.94 -15.65 -4.79
CA THR A 4 -1.17 -17.08 -5.05
C THR A 4 -2.66 -17.37 -5.20
N SER A 5 -3.49 -16.76 -4.36
CA SER A 5 -4.95 -16.91 -4.42
C SER A 5 -5.55 -16.28 -5.68
N LEU A 6 -5.06 -15.10 -6.11
CA LEU A 6 -5.45 -14.47 -7.38
C LEU A 6 -5.15 -15.38 -8.57
N ARG A 7 -3.93 -15.92 -8.63
CA ARG A 7 -3.51 -16.83 -9.71
C ARG A 7 -4.33 -18.12 -9.72
N ALA A 8 -4.64 -18.67 -8.54
CA ALA A 8 -5.50 -19.84 -8.42
C ALA A 8 -6.95 -19.56 -8.88
N ALA A 9 -7.40 -18.31 -8.77
CA ALA A 9 -8.69 -17.85 -9.30
C ALA A 9 -8.66 -17.50 -10.80
N GLY A 10 -7.50 -17.66 -11.48
CA GLY A 10 -7.34 -17.41 -12.91
C GLY A 10 -6.99 -15.97 -13.28
N SER A 11 -6.57 -15.14 -12.31
CA SER A 11 -6.17 -13.74 -12.55
C SER A 11 -4.71 -13.50 -12.18
N ALA A 12 -3.98 -12.82 -13.04
CA ALA A 12 -2.63 -12.33 -12.77
C ALA A 12 -2.69 -11.00 -11.98
N PRO A 13 -1.61 -10.64 -11.25
CA PRO A 13 -1.50 -9.32 -10.64
C PRO A 13 -1.68 -8.16 -11.63
N ASP A 14 -1.23 -8.34 -12.87
CA ASP A 14 -1.34 -7.33 -13.93
C ASP A 14 -2.78 -7.16 -14.46
N ASP A 15 -3.70 -8.06 -14.11
CA ASP A 15 -5.13 -7.95 -14.44
C ASP A 15 -5.87 -7.02 -13.45
N VAL A 16 -5.25 -6.65 -12.33
CA VAL A 16 -5.86 -5.78 -11.32
C VAL A 16 -5.75 -4.32 -11.76
N ASP A 17 -6.89 -3.67 -12.00
CA ASP A 17 -6.97 -2.24 -12.38
C ASP A 17 -7.12 -1.29 -11.18
N THR A 18 -7.58 -1.79 -10.03
CA THR A 18 -7.91 -0.97 -8.86
C THR A 18 -7.63 -1.73 -7.58
N VAL A 19 -6.98 -1.07 -6.64
CA VAL A 19 -6.79 -1.54 -5.27
C VAL A 19 -7.38 -0.51 -4.31
N LEU A 20 -8.38 -0.92 -3.52
CA LEU A 20 -8.99 -0.10 -2.48
C LEU A 20 -8.49 -0.56 -1.12
N LEU A 21 -7.72 0.29 -0.44
CA LEU A 21 -7.23 0.01 0.90
C LEU A 21 -8.28 0.46 1.93
N THR A 22 -8.58 -0.42 2.89
CA THR A 22 -9.37 -0.03 4.06
C THR A 22 -8.56 0.87 5.00
N HIS A 23 -7.27 0.58 5.16
CA HIS A 23 -6.27 1.35 5.92
C HIS A 23 -4.86 0.86 5.54
N ALA A 24 -3.79 1.53 6.02
CA ALA A 24 -2.41 1.21 5.58
C ALA A 24 -1.53 0.48 6.62
N HIS A 25 -2.11 -0.41 7.43
CA HIS A 25 -1.30 -1.31 8.26
C HIS A 25 -0.54 -2.36 7.42
N PRO A 26 0.58 -2.92 7.94
CA PRO A 26 1.44 -3.84 7.19
C PRO A 26 0.76 -5.09 6.62
N ASP A 27 -0.26 -5.61 7.29
CA ASP A 27 -1.05 -6.76 6.86
C ASP A 27 -1.97 -6.44 5.67
N HIS A 28 -2.25 -5.16 5.43
CA HIS A 28 -3.01 -4.68 4.28
C HIS A 28 -2.11 -4.12 3.17
N ILE A 29 -1.20 -3.20 3.52
CA ILE A 29 -0.37 -2.50 2.52
C ILE A 29 0.91 -3.26 2.13
N GLY A 30 1.37 -4.21 2.96
CA GLY A 30 2.60 -4.96 2.73
C GLY A 30 2.58 -5.84 1.48
N GLY A 31 1.39 -6.10 0.93
CA GLY A 31 1.20 -6.81 -0.32
C GLY A 31 1.43 -5.98 -1.59
N LEU A 32 1.61 -4.66 -1.50
CA LEU A 32 1.63 -3.78 -2.67
C LEU A 32 2.97 -3.70 -3.39
N LEU A 33 4.06 -4.10 -2.74
CA LEU A 33 5.42 -4.05 -3.29
C LEU A 33 5.97 -5.46 -3.53
N ASP A 34 6.71 -5.62 -4.62
CA ASP A 34 7.51 -6.81 -4.89
C ASP A 34 8.84 -6.78 -4.10
N ALA A 35 9.66 -7.82 -4.26
CA ALA A 35 10.95 -7.92 -3.57
C ALA A 35 11.96 -6.82 -3.95
N ASN A 36 11.76 -6.16 -5.10
CA ASN A 36 12.58 -5.05 -5.57
C ASN A 36 12.02 -3.68 -5.13
N GLY A 37 10.90 -3.67 -4.40
CA GLY A 37 10.21 -2.45 -3.99
C GLY A 37 9.37 -1.80 -5.10
N ALA A 38 9.12 -2.49 -6.21
CA ALA A 38 8.26 -2.00 -7.28
C ALA A 38 6.78 -2.38 -7.05
N PRO A 39 5.81 -1.65 -7.64
CA PRO A 39 4.40 -2.01 -7.59
C PRO A 39 4.14 -3.46 -8.04
N ARG A 40 3.52 -4.26 -7.17
CA ARG A 40 3.09 -5.62 -7.49
C ARG A 40 1.91 -5.65 -8.47
N TYR A 41 1.02 -4.66 -8.38
CA TYR A 41 -0.14 -4.49 -9.25
C TYR A 41 0.09 -3.31 -10.18
N ARG A 42 0.87 -3.52 -11.24
CA ARG A 42 1.50 -2.45 -12.03
C ARG A 42 0.50 -1.56 -12.77
N HIS A 43 -0.66 -2.10 -13.11
CA HIS A 43 -1.73 -1.38 -13.81
C HIS A 43 -2.77 -0.79 -12.86
N ALA A 44 -2.64 -1.05 -11.55
CA ALA A 44 -3.66 -0.65 -10.59
C ALA A 44 -3.59 0.83 -10.21
N ARG A 45 -4.77 1.44 -10.08
CA ARG A 45 -4.96 2.67 -9.31
C ARG A 45 -5.14 2.32 -7.84
N LEU A 46 -4.38 2.96 -6.98
CA LEU A 46 -4.46 2.76 -5.53
C LEU A 46 -5.40 3.81 -4.94
N TYR A 47 -6.36 3.38 -4.11
CA TYR A 47 -7.21 4.26 -3.34
C TYR A 47 -7.02 4.04 -1.85
N LEU A 48 -6.94 5.15 -1.12
CA LEU A 48 -6.87 5.18 0.34
C LEU A 48 -7.70 6.38 0.85
N HIS A 49 -8.24 6.29 2.05
CA HIS A 49 -8.90 7.43 2.67
C HIS A 49 -7.89 8.57 2.92
N PRO A 50 -8.22 9.86 2.68
CA PRO A 50 -7.27 10.96 2.83
C PRO A 50 -6.67 11.05 4.24
N LEU A 51 -7.49 10.85 5.29
CA LEU A 51 -7.00 10.85 6.69
C LEU A 51 -5.99 9.74 6.99
N GLU A 52 -6.09 8.58 6.33
CA GLU A 52 -5.06 7.55 6.47
C GLU A 52 -3.77 8.01 5.80
N ALA A 53 -3.85 8.56 4.59
CA ALA A 53 -2.68 9.07 3.89
C ALA A 53 -1.98 10.19 4.67
N GLU A 54 -2.74 11.10 5.28
CA GLU A 54 -2.23 12.15 6.17
C GLU A 54 -1.53 11.55 7.39
N TYR A 55 -2.17 10.62 8.10
CA TYR A 55 -1.59 9.97 9.27
C TYR A 55 -0.26 9.30 8.93
N TRP A 56 -0.21 8.47 7.88
CA TRP A 56 1.00 7.72 7.51
C TRP A 56 2.13 8.60 6.96
N GLN A 57 1.81 9.81 6.47
CA GLN A 57 2.81 10.78 6.00
C GLN A 57 3.24 11.79 7.09
N ASP A 58 2.62 11.80 8.26
CA ASP A 58 2.97 12.71 9.35
C ASP A 58 4.27 12.31 10.06
N ASP A 59 5.28 13.18 9.98
CA ASP A 59 6.58 12.99 10.65
C ASP A 59 6.48 13.04 12.18
N ALA A 60 5.55 13.82 12.73
CA ALA A 60 5.33 13.85 14.17
C ALA A 60 4.80 12.49 14.67
N MET A 61 3.92 11.84 13.90
CA MET A 61 3.42 10.50 14.24
C MET A 61 4.51 9.44 14.10
N LEU A 62 5.31 9.50 13.03
CA LEU A 62 6.48 8.64 12.86
C LEU A 62 7.47 8.77 14.05
N ASN A 63 7.81 9.99 14.44
CA ASN A 63 8.80 10.26 15.49
C ASN A 63 8.32 9.83 16.88
N ARG A 64 7.00 9.87 17.13
CA ARG A 64 6.40 9.39 18.39
C ARG A 64 6.28 7.87 18.46
N ALA A 65 6.34 7.19 17.31
CA ALA A 65 6.15 5.75 17.24
C ALA A 65 7.35 4.98 17.83
N ASN A 66 7.07 3.82 18.43
CA ASN A 66 8.12 2.88 18.82
C ASN A 66 8.81 2.26 17.58
N ALA A 67 9.89 1.50 17.79
CA ALA A 67 10.65 0.90 16.69
C ALA A 67 9.80 0.03 15.73
N ARG A 68 8.76 -0.66 16.22
CA ARG A 68 7.84 -1.41 15.36
C ARG A 68 6.96 -0.46 14.54
N GLY A 69 6.41 0.57 15.17
CA GLY A 69 5.61 1.58 14.49
C GLY A 69 6.41 2.31 13.41
N GLN A 70 7.65 2.71 13.68
CA GLN A 70 8.51 3.36 12.67
C GLN A 70 8.73 2.49 11.42
N ARG A 71 8.86 1.16 11.60
CA ARG A 71 8.92 0.23 10.45
C ARG A 71 7.59 0.18 9.68
N ASN A 72 6.45 0.23 10.38
CA ASN A 72 5.14 0.28 9.73
C ASN A 72 4.98 1.56 8.91
N PHE A 73 5.33 2.72 9.47
CA PHE A 73 5.33 4.01 8.77
C PHE A 73 6.22 3.96 7.53
N THR A 74 7.44 3.44 7.67
CA THR A 74 8.38 3.30 6.54
C THR A 74 7.80 2.43 5.43
N LEU A 75 7.16 1.30 5.76
CA LEU A 75 6.53 0.43 4.78
C LEU A 75 5.36 1.15 4.08
N ALA A 76 4.48 1.80 4.85
CA ALA A 76 3.33 2.50 4.30
C ALA A 76 3.76 3.61 3.33
N ARG A 77 4.71 4.46 3.74
CA ARG A 77 5.24 5.54 2.89
C ARG A 77 5.87 5.01 1.61
N ARG A 78 6.72 3.97 1.69
CA ARG A 78 7.33 3.35 0.49
C ARG A 78 6.28 2.83 -0.49
N ALA A 79 5.20 2.22 0.02
CA ALA A 79 4.12 1.74 -0.82
C ALA A 79 3.35 2.90 -1.46
N LEU A 80 3.01 3.94 -0.70
CA LEU A 80 2.32 5.12 -1.25
C LEU A 80 3.19 5.84 -2.29
N ASP A 81 4.49 6.00 -2.04
CA ASP A 81 5.44 6.63 -2.97
C ASP A 81 5.54 5.86 -4.29
N ALA A 82 5.61 4.52 -4.23
CA ALA A 82 5.67 3.67 -5.41
C ALA A 82 4.42 3.78 -6.30
N TYR A 83 3.26 4.09 -5.70
CA TYR A 83 1.99 4.31 -6.40
C TYR A 83 1.65 5.80 -6.58
N SER A 84 2.56 6.73 -6.28
CA SER A 84 2.28 8.19 -6.30
C SER A 84 1.65 8.71 -7.61
N ARG A 85 1.99 8.11 -8.76
CA ARG A 85 1.40 8.47 -10.07
C ARG A 85 -0.02 7.95 -10.29
N SER A 86 -0.46 6.97 -9.51
CA SER A 86 -1.77 6.31 -9.63
C SER A 86 -2.55 6.27 -8.31
N LEU A 87 -2.13 7.04 -7.31
CA LEU A 87 -2.81 7.20 -6.02
C LEU A 87 -3.99 8.16 -6.15
N GLY A 88 -5.17 7.72 -5.73
CA GLY A 88 -6.37 8.51 -5.55
C GLY A 88 -6.89 8.42 -4.12
N PHE A 89 -7.80 9.33 -3.76
CA PHE A 89 -8.43 9.34 -2.45
C PHE A 89 -9.90 8.94 -2.56
N SER A 90 -10.34 8.04 -1.69
CA SER A 90 -11.77 7.72 -1.55
C SER A 90 -12.47 8.83 -0.75
N GLY A 91 -13.64 9.26 -1.22
CA GLY A 91 -14.51 10.21 -0.52
C GLY A 91 -15.35 9.58 0.58
#